data_AF-A0A924WG59-F1
#
_entry.id   AF-A0A924WG59-F1
#
_cell.length_a   1.000
_cell.length_b   1.000
_cell.length_c   1.000
_cell.angle_alpha   90.00
_cell.angle_beta   90.00
_cell.angle_gamma   90.00
#
_symmetry.space_group_name_H-M   'P 1'
#
loop_
_entity.id
_entity.type
_entity.pdbx_description
1 polymer ?
#
loop_
_entity_poly.entity_id
_entity_poly.type
_entity_poly.pdbx_seq_one_letter_code
_entity_poly.pdbx_strand_id
1 'polypeptide(L)' 'KRAGCRWISSGVIEFTVGARTRSLDFGDGTCDRFGILTLANGDSYSIRLRR' A
#
# COMPACT_ATOMS: atom_id res chain seq x y z
N LYS A 1 4.41 -4.57 16.76
CA LYS A 1 3.48 -3.42 16.90
C LYS A 1 4.21 -2.29 17.63
N ARG A 2 4.57 -1.18 16.97
CA ARG A 2 4.95 0.04 17.70
C ARG A 2 3.66 0.67 18.24
N ALA A 3 3.53 0.69 19.56
CA ALA A 3 2.43 1.35 20.25
C ALA A 3 2.46 2.86 19.90
N GLY A 4 1.65 3.29 18.93
CA GLY A 4 1.62 4.69 18.49
C GLY A 4 1.20 4.88 17.04
N CYS A 5 1.34 3.86 16.19
CA CYS A 5 0.93 3.99 14.80
C CYS A 5 -0.49 3.48 14.58
N ARG A 6 -1.40 4.39 14.21
CA ARG A 6 -2.83 4.10 13.96
C ARG A 6 -3.10 3.64 12.53
N TRP A 7 -2.06 3.37 11.77
CA TRP A 7 -2.06 3.11 10.34
C TRP A 7 -1.40 1.75 10.06
N ILE A 8 -1.85 1.06 9.02
CA ILE A 8 -1.13 -0.10 8.46
C ILE A 8 0.10 0.49 7.79
N SER A 9 1.23 0.38 8.46
CA SER A 9 2.51 0.94 8.03
C SER A 9 3.32 -0.03 7.17
N SER A 10 2.92 -1.30 7.12
CA SER A 10 3.59 -2.30 6.30
C SER A 10 2.69 -3.41 5.82
N GLY A 11 3.04 -3.95 4.66
CA GLY A 11 2.37 -5.07 4.01
C GLY A 11 2.33 -4.86 2.50
N VAL A 12 2.40 -5.95 1.75
CA VAL A 12 2.06 -5.97 0.33
C VAL A 12 0.76 -6.74 0.18
N ILE A 13 -0.22 -6.11 -0.47
CA ILE A 13 -1.46 -6.76 -0.85
C ILE A 13 -1.49 -6.82 -2.37
N GLU A 14 -1.41 -8.03 -2.89
CA GLU A 14 -1.66 -8.28 -4.30
C GLU A 14 -3.12 -8.62 -4.49
N PHE A 15 -3.77 -7.92 -5.42
CA PHE A 15 -5.16 -8.17 -5.76
C PHE A 15 -5.38 -8.04 -7.27
N THR A 16 -6.22 -8.92 -7.78
CA THR A 16 -6.50 -9.02 -9.20
C THR A 16 -7.88 -8.42 -9.45
N VAL A 17 -7.93 -7.35 -10.25
CA VAL A 17 -9.20 -6.74 -10.67
C VAL A 17 -9.42 -7.04 -12.15
N GLY A 18 -10.34 -7.95 -12.44
CA GLY A 18 -10.55 -8.46 -13.80
C GLY A 18 -9.34 -9.28 -14.26
N ALA A 19 -8.67 -8.84 -15.33
CA ALA A 19 -7.46 -9.47 -15.88
C ALA A 19 -6.15 -8.74 -15.49
N ARG A 20 -6.20 -7.78 -14.57
CA ARG A 20 -5.03 -6.96 -14.19
C ARG A 20 -4.64 -7.23 -12.74
N THR A 21 -3.44 -7.78 -12.56
CA THR A 21 -2.83 -7.98 -11.24
C THR A 21 -2.22 -6.67 -10.74
N ARG A 22 -2.59 -6.25 -9.53
CA ARG A 22 -2.09 -5.01 -8.93
C ARG A 22 -1.49 -5.33 -7.57
N SER A 23 -0.42 -4.65 -7.24
CA SER A 23 0.28 -4.76 -5.96
C SER A 23 0.13 -3.45 -5.23
N LEU A 24 -0.40 -3.50 -4.01
CA LEU A 24 -0.47 -2.36 -3.12
C LEU A 24 0.49 -2.59 -1.97
N ASP A 25 1.56 -1.81 -1.98
CA ASP A 25 2.57 -1.77 -0.94
C ASP A 25 2.20 -0.68 0.08
N PHE A 26 2.12 -1.05 1.36
CA PHE A 26 1.78 -0.14 2.46
C PHE A 26 3.03 0.46 3.13
N GLY A 27 4.23 0.18 2.60
CA GLY A 27 5.52 0.68 3.07
C GLY A 27 6.26 -0.26 4.03
N ASP A 28 7.39 0.21 4.55
CA ASP A 28 8.34 -0.59 5.33
C ASP A 28 8.07 -0.62 6.85
N GLY A 29 6.95 -0.08 7.30
CA GLY A 29 6.60 -0.02 8.71
C GLY A 29 6.94 1.31 9.38
N THR A 30 7.35 2.32 8.61
CA THR A 30 7.44 3.69 9.10
C THR A 30 6.04 4.21 9.41
N CYS A 31 5.89 5.06 10.42
CA CYS A 31 4.57 5.53 10.85
C CYS A 31 4.00 6.60 9.91
N ASP A 32 4.12 6.34 8.62
CA ASP A 32 3.74 7.18 7.51
C ASP A 32 2.40 6.70 6.96
N ARG A 33 1.60 7.66 6.52
CA ARG A 33 0.25 7.41 6.01
C ARG A 33 0.24 7.19 4.49
N PHE A 34 1.36 6.77 3.92
CA PHE A 34 1.58 6.67 2.49
C PHE A 34 1.80 5.20 2.11
N GLY A 35 1.10 4.75 1.07
CA GLY A 35 1.35 3.48 0.41
C GLY A 35 1.63 3.70 -1.08
N ILE A 36 2.23 2.73 -1.75
CA ILE A 36 2.50 2.71 -3.18
C ILE A 36 1.62 1.66 -3.84
N LEU A 37 0.75 2.09 -4.74
CA LEU A 37 -0.05 1.22 -5.58
C LEU A 37 0.66 1.05 -6.93
N THR A 38 1.14 -0.16 -7.19
CA THR A 38 1.70 -0.58 -8.47
C THR A 38 0.62 -1.27 -9.29
N LEU A 39 0.34 -0.75 -10.48
CA LEU A 39 -0.62 -1.34 -11.41
C LEU A 39 0.07 -2.31 -12.38
N ALA A 40 -0.72 -3.21 -12.95
CA ALA A 40 -0.30 -4.17 -13.99
C ALA A 40 0.34 -3.52 -15.23
N ASN A 41 0.09 -2.24 -15.48
CA ASN A 41 0.65 -1.50 -16.60
C ASN A 41 2.03 -0.90 -16.30
N GLY A 42 2.55 -1.08 -15.07
CA GLY A 42 3.82 -0.52 -14.62
C GLY A 42 3.71 0.87 -13.99
N ASP A 43 2.51 1.46 -13.94
CA ASP A 43 2.32 2.75 -13.25
C ASP A 43 2.27 2.55 -11.73
N SER A 44 2.98 3.43 -11.02
CA SER A 44 3.02 3.46 -9.56
C SER A 44 2.41 4.75 -9.03
N TYR A 45 1.43 4.65 -8.13
CA TYR A 45 0.76 5.78 -7.51
C TYR A 45 0.96 5.78 -6.01
N SER A 46 1.37 6.93 -5.46
CA SER A 46 1.37 7.13 -4.01
C SER A 46 -0.05 7.40 -3.53
N ILE A 47 -0.58 6.51 -2.70
CA ILE A 47 -1.89 6.65 -2.08
C ILE A 47 -1.74 7.05 -0.62
N ARG A 48 -2.67 7.87 -0.13
CA ARG A 48 -2.72 8.28 1.27
C ARG A 48 -3.76 7.48 2.03
N LEU A 49 -3.32 6.72 3.02
CA LEU A 49 -4.19 5.99 3.95
C LEU A 49 -5.00 7.01 4.77
N ARG A 50 -6.33 6.93 4.66
CA ARG A 50 -7.28 7.76 5.43
C ARG A 50 -7.87 6.91 6.56
N ARG A 51 -8.15 7.55 7.71
CA ARG A 51 -8.62 6.88 8.93
C ARG A 51 -10.08 6.49 8.76
#